data_AF-A0A7X1DEK7-F1
#
_entry.id   AF-A0A7X1DEK7-F1
#
_cell.length_a   1.000
_cell.length_b   1.000
_cell.length_c   1.000
_cell.angle_alpha   90.00
_cell.angle_beta   90.00
_cell.angle_gamma   90.00
#
_symmetry.space_group_name_H-M   'P 1'
#
loop_
_entity.id
_entity.type
_entity.pdbx_description
1 polymer ?
#
loop_
_entity_poly.entity_id
_entity_poly.type
_entity_poly.pdbx_seq_one_letter_code
_entity_poly.pdbx_strand_id
1 'polypeptide(L)'
;MGGIVGGGTLAGVGVGLDTTGVGAALASNSGANFVQDAKDLFSNIEKGKGNNSNISSWIKDNRVPLDKETILSTFKETKNRVKGATVYEKSGKFYHRDTLHKGERAHLEVYDKKGKHLGEADPVTGEIIPNTADSTKRLPK
;
A
#
# COMPACT_ATOMS: atom_id res chain seq x y z
N MET A 1 -52.99 23.29 51.04
CA MET A 1 -52.82 24.65 50.48
C MET A 1 -51.44 24.74 49.84
N GLY A 2 -51.38 25.05 48.53
CA GLY A 2 -50.20 25.45 47.72
C GLY A 2 -49.18 24.34 47.41
N GLY A 3 -48.90 23.90 46.18
CA GLY A 3 -49.20 24.39 44.83
C GLY A 3 -48.00 25.09 44.18
N ILE A 4 -47.26 24.40 43.27
CA ILE A 4 -46.56 24.87 42.03
C ILE A 4 -45.82 23.65 41.42
N VAL A 5 -46.21 23.07 40.26
CA VAL A 5 -46.10 23.49 38.84
C VAL A 5 -44.67 23.28 38.28
N GLY A 6 -44.48 22.27 37.42
CA GLY A 6 -44.19 22.43 35.98
C GLY A 6 -42.76 21.92 35.70
N GLY A 7 -42.37 21.28 34.59
CA GLY A 7 -42.94 21.10 33.27
C GLY A 7 -41.75 21.00 32.30
N GLY A 8 -41.73 20.01 31.39
CA GLY A 8 -40.82 19.92 30.24
C GLY A 8 -39.34 19.59 30.57
N THR A 9 -38.53 18.97 29.73
CA THR A 9 -38.60 18.69 28.29
C THR A 9 -37.62 17.55 27.98
N LEU A 10 -38.03 16.60 27.13
CA LEU A 10 -37.11 15.74 26.39
C LEU A 10 -36.40 16.61 25.35
N ALA A 11 -35.14 16.97 25.59
CA ALA A 11 -34.30 17.67 24.62
C ALA A 11 -33.15 16.74 24.23
N GLY A 12 -33.16 16.32 22.96
CA GLY A 12 -32.16 15.45 22.38
C GLY A 12 -30.76 16.07 22.37
N VAL A 13 -29.76 15.20 22.54
CA VAL A 13 -28.45 15.40 21.93
C VAL A 13 -28.38 14.38 20.81
N GLY A 14 -28.72 14.82 19.60
CA GLY A 14 -28.29 14.14 18.39
C GLY A 14 -26.78 14.30 18.29
N VAL A 15 -26.07 13.17 18.31
CA VAL A 15 -24.76 13.09 17.68
C VAL A 15 -24.99 12.37 16.35
N GLY A 16 -24.93 13.14 15.27
CA GLY A 16 -24.97 12.61 13.92
C GLY A 16 -23.86 11.60 13.75
N LEU A 17 -24.22 10.41 13.26
CA LEU A 17 -23.27 9.46 12.73
C LEU A 17 -23.03 9.84 11.27
N ASP A 18 -22.00 10.64 11.00
CA ASP A 18 -21.52 10.93 9.65
C ASP A 18 -20.19 10.21 9.37
N THR A 19 -20.29 9.26 8.44
CA THR A 19 -19.27 8.88 7.45
C THR A 19 -17.97 8.23 7.95
N THR A 20 -17.87 6.93 7.63
CA THR A 20 -16.64 6.17 7.33
C THR A 20 -15.72 5.76 8.49
N GLY A 21 -16.13 4.70 9.18
CA GLY A 21 -15.49 3.41 8.92
C GLY A 21 -14.02 3.21 9.31
N VAL A 22 -13.55 3.82 10.40
CA VAL A 22 -12.42 3.25 11.15
C VAL A 22 -12.98 2.79 12.49
N GLY A 23 -13.28 1.50 12.59
CA GLY A 23 -13.77 0.90 13.82
C GLY A 23 -12.69 0.95 14.89
N ALA A 24 -12.95 1.68 15.96
CA ALA A 24 -12.37 1.42 17.27
C ALA A 24 -13.41 1.82 18.31
N ALA A 25 -14.00 0.82 18.94
CA ALA A 25 -14.82 1.01 20.13
C ALA A 25 -13.95 1.70 21.18
N LEU A 26 -14.20 2.98 21.45
CA LEU A 26 -13.73 3.65 22.66
C LEU A 26 -14.59 3.12 23.82
N ALA A 27 -14.31 1.89 24.23
CA ALA A 27 -14.78 1.36 25.49
C ALA A 27 -14.08 2.15 26.60
N SER A 28 -14.84 3.02 27.25
CA SER A 28 -14.47 3.73 28.45
C SER A 28 -13.93 2.76 29.49
N ASN A 29 -12.61 2.79 29.73
CA ASN A 29 -12.07 2.46 31.03
C ASN A 29 -10.92 3.43 31.34
N SER A 30 -11.26 4.45 32.11
CA SER A 30 -10.34 5.40 32.73
C SER A 30 -9.43 4.64 33.69
N GLY A 31 -8.27 4.20 33.20
CA GLY A 31 -7.20 3.59 33.98
C GLY A 31 -5.87 4.07 33.42
N ALA A 32 -5.01 4.55 34.32
CA ALA A 32 -3.67 5.09 34.10
C ALA A 32 -2.98 4.68 32.79
N ASN A 33 -2.46 5.69 32.07
CA ASN A 33 -1.34 5.65 31.10
C ASN A 33 -1.61 6.21 29.69
N PHE A 34 -2.64 7.05 29.47
CA PHE A 34 -2.85 7.71 28.17
C PHE A 34 -1.60 8.43 27.62
N VAL A 35 -0.78 9.02 28.50
CA VAL A 35 0.48 9.69 28.10
C VAL A 35 1.56 8.68 27.70
N GLN A 36 1.61 7.51 28.35
CA GLN A 36 2.59 6.48 28.02
C GLN A 36 2.17 5.74 26.75
N ASP A 37 0.88 5.40 26.61
CA ASP A 37 0.32 4.76 25.42
C ASP A 37 0.46 5.67 24.20
N ALA A 38 0.22 6.98 24.35
CA ALA A 38 0.48 7.95 23.28
C ALA A 38 1.98 8.04 22.94
N LYS A 39 2.87 8.10 23.93
CA LYS A 39 4.33 8.11 23.70
C LYS A 39 4.82 6.83 23.02
N ASP A 40 4.28 5.68 23.38
CA ASP A 40 4.63 4.40 22.79
C ASP A 40 4.07 4.31 21.37
N LEU A 41 2.87 4.83 21.10
CA LEU A 41 2.32 5.01 19.75
C LEU A 41 3.18 5.94 18.90
N PHE A 42 3.54 7.14 19.38
CA PHE A 42 4.41 8.07 18.66
C PHE A 42 5.80 7.47 18.42
N SER A 43 6.38 6.83 19.43
CA SER A 43 7.68 6.16 19.31
C SER A 43 7.63 4.97 18.34
N ASN A 44 6.51 4.26 18.25
CA ASN A 44 6.31 3.18 17.29
C ASN A 44 6.04 3.70 15.87
N ILE A 45 5.45 4.89 15.72
CA ILE A 45 5.35 5.59 14.42
C ILE A 45 6.73 6.07 13.97
N GLU A 46 7.57 6.59 14.87
CA GLU A 46 8.95 6.96 14.55
C GLU A 46 9.85 5.75 14.29
N LYS A 47 9.70 4.66 15.05
CA LYS A 47 10.37 3.37 14.77
C LYS A 47 9.82 2.68 13.50
N GLY A 48 8.55 2.92 13.18
CA GLY A 48 7.88 2.45 11.96
C GLY A 48 8.29 3.23 10.71
N LYS A 49 8.90 4.41 10.88
CA LYS A 49 9.67 5.11 9.86
C LYS A 49 11.05 4.45 9.72
N GLY A 50 11.01 3.17 9.35
CA GLY A 50 12.09 2.33 8.83
C GLY A 50 13.48 2.60 9.38
N ASN A 51 13.94 1.73 10.26
CA ASN A 51 15.38 1.48 10.45
C ASN A 51 16.06 1.40 9.07
N ASN A 52 16.82 2.44 8.74
CA ASN A 52 17.34 2.77 7.41
C ASN A 52 18.57 1.92 7.06
N SER A 53 18.50 0.61 7.29
CA SER A 53 19.62 -0.33 7.13
C SER A 53 19.38 -1.39 6.06
N ASN A 54 18.19 -1.45 5.44
CA ASN A 54 17.92 -2.35 4.32
C ASN A 54 17.20 -1.68 3.15
N ILE A 55 17.49 -0.40 2.89
CA ILE A 55 17.08 0.24 1.64
C ILE A 55 17.87 -0.39 0.49
N SER A 56 17.14 -0.89 -0.51
CA SER A 56 17.67 -1.48 -1.72
C SER A 56 18.72 -0.58 -2.40
N SER A 57 19.77 -1.19 -2.95
CA SER A 57 20.86 -0.50 -3.65
C SER A 57 20.34 0.43 -4.76
N TRP A 58 19.35 0.00 -5.54
CA TRP A 58 18.79 0.79 -6.63
C TRP A 58 18.03 2.04 -6.16
N ILE A 59 17.53 2.05 -4.92
CA ILE A 59 16.92 3.22 -4.30
C ILE A 59 18.02 4.24 -3.93
N LYS A 60 19.09 3.78 -3.28
CA LYS A 60 20.24 4.62 -2.89
C LYS A 60 20.92 5.26 -4.09
N ASP A 61 21.11 4.47 -5.15
CA ASP A 61 21.79 4.90 -6.37
C ASP A 61 20.86 5.64 -7.33
N ASN A 62 19.57 5.82 -6.98
CA ASN A 62 18.53 6.39 -7.84
C ASN A 62 18.55 5.83 -9.28
N ARG A 63 18.52 4.50 -9.40
CA ARG A 63 18.59 3.77 -10.67
C ARG A 63 17.44 2.79 -10.83
N VAL A 64 17.35 2.20 -12.01
CA VAL A 64 16.46 1.05 -12.27
C VAL A 64 17.07 -0.20 -11.61
N PRO A 65 16.29 -1.05 -10.93
CA PRO A 65 16.77 -2.31 -10.41
C PRO A 65 17.24 -3.26 -11.52
N LEU A 66 18.26 -4.06 -11.22
CA LEU A 66 18.62 -5.21 -12.06
C LEU A 66 17.60 -6.34 -11.89
N ASP A 67 17.34 -7.16 -12.89
CA ASP A 67 16.37 -8.27 -12.76
C ASP A 67 16.73 -9.19 -11.57
N LYS A 68 18.04 -9.45 -11.39
CA LYS A 68 18.59 -10.23 -10.28
C LYS A 68 18.40 -9.60 -8.89
N GLU A 69 18.14 -8.30 -8.83
CA GLU A 69 17.89 -7.56 -7.59
C GLU A 69 16.39 -7.54 -7.24
N THR A 70 15.54 -8.05 -8.14
CA THR A 70 14.09 -8.13 -7.96
C THR A 70 13.62 -9.57 -7.77
N ILE A 71 12.34 -9.72 -7.44
CA ILE A 71 11.66 -11.02 -7.37
C ILE A 71 11.71 -11.79 -8.71
N LEU A 72 11.95 -11.11 -9.85
CA LEU A 72 12.04 -11.73 -11.18
C LEU A 72 13.11 -12.82 -11.27
N SER A 73 14.17 -12.73 -10.44
CA SER A 73 15.20 -13.77 -10.32
C SER A 73 14.66 -15.16 -9.96
N THR A 74 13.46 -15.21 -9.37
CA THR A 74 12.77 -16.45 -8.98
C THR A 74 11.75 -16.92 -10.02
N PHE A 75 11.51 -16.13 -11.07
CA PHE A 75 10.49 -16.40 -12.08
C PHE A 75 11.12 -17.07 -13.30
N LYS A 76 10.28 -17.65 -14.15
CA LYS A 76 10.74 -18.31 -15.37
C LYS A 76 11.04 -17.25 -16.44
N GLU A 77 12.29 -17.15 -16.88
CA GLU A 77 12.67 -16.28 -17.99
C GLU A 77 11.96 -16.70 -19.29
N THR A 78 11.51 -15.72 -20.07
CA THR A 78 10.98 -15.92 -21.42
C THR A 78 11.94 -15.36 -22.46
N LYS A 79 11.65 -15.62 -23.75
CA LYS A 79 12.42 -15.04 -24.86
C LYS A 79 12.04 -13.59 -25.18
N ASN A 80 10.97 -13.08 -24.58
CA ASN A 80 10.40 -11.78 -24.92
C ASN A 80 11.15 -10.66 -24.19
N ARG A 81 11.27 -9.51 -24.87
CA ARG A 81 11.89 -8.31 -24.32
C ARG A 81 10.96 -7.12 -24.48
N VAL A 82 10.91 -6.24 -23.48
CA VAL A 82 10.19 -4.96 -23.53
C VAL A 82 11.15 -3.84 -23.19
N LYS A 83 11.39 -2.93 -24.13
CA LYS A 83 12.33 -1.80 -23.95
C LYS A 83 13.70 -2.24 -23.40
N GLY A 84 14.19 -3.40 -23.84
CA GLY A 84 15.46 -3.99 -23.38
C GLY A 84 15.38 -4.82 -22.09
N ALA A 85 14.28 -4.78 -21.34
CA ALA A 85 14.06 -5.63 -20.17
C ALA A 85 13.57 -7.03 -20.56
N THR A 86 14.02 -8.04 -19.81
CA THR A 86 13.55 -9.42 -19.95
C THR A 86 12.14 -9.57 -19.38
N VAL A 87 11.27 -10.27 -20.10
CA VAL A 87 9.95 -10.66 -19.60
C VAL A 87 10.07 -12.02 -18.93
N TYR A 88 9.50 -12.14 -17.72
CA TYR A 88 9.44 -13.36 -16.93
C TYR A 88 8.00 -13.80 -16.73
N GLU A 89 7.79 -15.11 -16.57
CA GLU A 89 6.49 -15.72 -16.35
C GLU A 89 6.39 -16.28 -14.92
N LYS A 90 5.27 -16.01 -14.25
CA LYS A 90 4.87 -16.69 -13.01
C LYS A 90 3.36 -16.84 -12.97
N SER A 91 2.89 -18.07 -12.75
CA SER A 91 1.46 -18.40 -12.58
C SER A 91 0.55 -17.82 -13.69
N GLY A 92 1.00 -17.88 -14.95
CA GLY A 92 0.26 -17.38 -16.11
C GLY A 92 0.18 -15.85 -16.23
N LYS A 93 0.99 -15.12 -15.44
CA LYS A 93 1.20 -13.68 -15.57
C LYS A 93 2.62 -13.40 -16.05
N PHE A 94 2.78 -12.27 -16.72
CA PHE A 94 4.03 -11.84 -17.34
C PHE A 94 4.51 -10.56 -16.67
N TYR A 95 5.78 -10.52 -16.29
CA TYR A 95 6.38 -9.44 -15.53
C TYR A 95 7.64 -8.94 -16.25
N HIS A 96 7.86 -7.65 -16.28
CA HIS A 96 9.18 -7.09 -16.58
C HIS A 96 9.43 -5.86 -15.72
N ARG A 97 10.69 -5.53 -15.44
CA ARG A 97 10.98 -4.23 -14.79
C ARG A 97 10.55 -3.09 -15.69
N ASP A 98 9.97 -2.05 -15.12
CA ASP A 98 9.92 -0.78 -15.83
C ASP A 98 11.33 -0.22 -15.96
N THR A 99 11.63 0.35 -17.12
CA THR A 99 12.97 0.86 -17.49
C THR A 99 13.06 2.38 -17.40
N LEU A 100 11.93 3.06 -17.16
CA LEU A 100 11.85 4.51 -17.15
C LEU A 100 11.86 5.08 -15.73
N HIS A 101 11.26 4.38 -14.77
CA HIS A 101 11.24 4.80 -13.37
C HIS A 101 12.41 4.23 -12.56
N LYS A 102 12.95 5.08 -11.67
CA LYS A 102 14.15 4.81 -10.87
C LYS A 102 13.86 5.00 -9.39
N GLY A 103 14.76 4.48 -8.56
CA GLY A 103 14.72 4.70 -7.13
C GLY A 103 13.43 4.18 -6.49
N GLU A 104 12.81 5.00 -5.65
CA GLU A 104 11.54 4.67 -4.96
C GLU A 104 10.35 4.49 -5.91
N ARG A 105 10.43 5.02 -7.14
CA ARG A 105 9.38 4.88 -8.16
C ARG A 105 9.54 3.62 -9.02
N ALA A 106 10.62 2.87 -8.85
CA ALA A 106 10.84 1.66 -9.62
C ALA A 106 9.77 0.61 -9.30
N HIS A 107 9.19 0.02 -10.34
CA HIS A 107 8.18 -1.02 -10.25
C HIS A 107 8.35 -2.05 -11.37
N LEU A 108 7.61 -3.14 -11.28
CA LEU A 108 7.44 -4.12 -12.35
C LEU A 108 6.12 -3.82 -13.08
N GLU A 109 6.08 -4.05 -14.38
CA GLU A 109 4.86 -4.00 -15.18
C GLU A 109 4.31 -5.43 -15.30
N VAL A 110 3.01 -5.63 -15.04
CA VAL A 110 2.40 -6.96 -14.97
C VAL A 110 1.30 -7.11 -16.01
N TYR A 111 1.29 -8.24 -16.72
CA TYR A 111 0.34 -8.53 -17.78
C TYR A 111 -0.28 -9.92 -17.65
N ASP A 112 -1.48 -10.10 -18.18
CA ASP A 112 -2.08 -11.43 -18.36
C ASP A 112 -1.53 -12.14 -19.61
N LYS A 113 -1.93 -13.40 -19.79
CA LYS A 113 -1.57 -14.21 -20.97
C LYS A 113 -2.03 -13.65 -22.32
N LYS A 114 -2.99 -12.71 -22.33
CA LYS A 114 -3.48 -12.03 -23.53
C LYS A 114 -2.71 -10.73 -23.78
N GLY A 115 -1.75 -10.38 -22.91
CA GLY A 115 -0.97 -9.16 -22.96
C GLY A 115 -1.71 -7.94 -22.40
N LYS A 116 -2.84 -8.10 -21.72
CA LYS A 116 -3.53 -6.98 -21.05
C LYS A 116 -2.77 -6.60 -19.79
N HIS A 117 -2.51 -5.31 -19.62
CA HIS A 117 -1.87 -4.79 -18.41
C HIS A 117 -2.80 -4.97 -17.20
N LEU A 118 -2.24 -5.57 -16.13
CA LEU A 118 -2.91 -5.86 -14.87
C LEU A 118 -2.55 -4.86 -13.78
N GLY A 119 -1.45 -4.12 -13.95
CA GLY A 119 -0.97 -3.12 -13.00
C GLY A 119 0.53 -3.18 -12.80
N GLU A 120 0.99 -2.24 -11.99
CA GLU A 120 2.37 -2.16 -11.49
C GLU A 120 2.53 -3.08 -10.28
N ALA A 121 3.73 -3.60 -10.05
CA ALA A 121 4.03 -4.45 -8.89
C ALA A 121 5.33 -4.06 -8.19
N ASP A 122 5.37 -4.35 -6.89
CA ASP A 122 6.55 -4.12 -6.06
C ASP A 122 7.76 -4.95 -6.55
N PRO A 123 8.95 -4.35 -6.75
CA PRO A 123 10.12 -5.07 -7.24
C PRO A 123 10.62 -6.20 -6.33
N VAL A 124 10.37 -6.12 -5.02
CA VAL A 124 10.86 -7.07 -4.01
C VAL A 124 9.86 -8.20 -3.79
N THR A 125 8.56 -7.90 -3.70
CA THR A 125 7.53 -8.91 -3.40
C THR A 125 6.82 -9.44 -4.65
N GLY A 126 6.75 -8.64 -5.72
CA GLY A 126 5.95 -8.93 -6.91
C GLY A 126 4.45 -8.77 -6.70
N GLU A 127 4.02 -8.19 -5.58
CA GLU A 127 2.62 -7.89 -5.30
C GLU A 127 2.14 -6.74 -6.18
N ILE A 128 0.98 -6.92 -6.82
CA ILE A 128 0.39 -5.90 -7.69
C ILE A 128 -0.17 -4.78 -6.82
N ILE A 129 0.22 -3.55 -7.13
CA ILE A 129 -0.27 -2.34 -6.50
C ILE A 129 -1.72 -2.09 -6.97
N PRO A 130 -2.70 -2.02 -6.06
CA PRO A 130 -4.09 -1.81 -6.44
C PRO A 130 -4.30 -0.55 -7.30
N ASN A 131 -5.26 -0.62 -8.24
CA ASN A 131 -5.68 0.50 -9.08
C ASN A 131 -4.59 1.11 -10.00
N THR A 132 -3.55 0.36 -10.34
CA THR A 132 -2.49 0.79 -11.28
C THR A 132 -2.63 0.18 -12.68
N ALA A 133 -3.70 -0.59 -12.93
CA ALA A 133 -3.96 -1.17 -14.24
C ALA A 133 -4.22 -0.08 -15.29
N ASP A 134 -3.55 -0.19 -16.43
CA ASP A 134 -3.64 0.77 -17.53
C ASP A 134 -4.17 0.06 -18.78
N SER A 135 -5.40 0.37 -19.16
CA SER A 135 -6.07 -0.27 -20.30
C SER A 135 -5.42 0.04 -21.66
N THR A 136 -4.55 1.04 -21.74
CA THR A 136 -3.83 1.44 -22.96
C THR A 136 -2.52 0.68 -23.13
N LYS A 137 -1.92 0.19 -22.04
CA LYS A 137 -0.69 -0.62 -22.07
C LYS A 137 -0.95 -2.05 -22.51
N ARG A 138 -0.07 -2.58 -23.36
CA ARG A 138 -0.10 -3.98 -23.81
C ARG A 138 1.30 -4.56 -23.80
N LEU A 139 1.39 -5.85 -23.46
CA LEU A 139 2.61 -6.59 -23.67
C LEU A 139 2.82 -6.77 -25.18
N PRO A 140 3.94 -6.31 -25.75
CA PRO A 140 4.30 -6.58 -27.12
C PRO A 140 4.37 -8.09 -27.37
N LYS A 141 3.93 -8.53 -28.54
CA LYS A 141 4.03 -9.94 -28.97
C LYS A 141 5.32 -10.19 -29.72
#